data_AF-A0A351KX64-F1
#
_entry.id   AF-A0A351KX64-F1
#
_cell.length_a   1.000
_cell.length_b   1.000
_cell.length_c   1.000
_cell.angle_alpha   90.00
_cell.angle_beta   90.00
_cell.angle_gamma   90.00
#
_symmetry.space_group_name_H-M   'P 1'
#
loop_
_entity.id
_entity.type
_entity.pdbx_description
1 polymer ?
#
loop_
_entity_poly.entity_id
_entity_poly.type
_entity_poly.pdbx_seq_one_letter_code
_entity_poly.pdbx_strand_id
1 'polypeptide(L)'
;MNSKLSNFPFQTPDVSIDSAAPNNDFPQGDLGLEMNVETLADYIVRELKDRTQLGTKVETVHPASLHMVAMRIAAEVVRICRSSARIQRSGCVRCWQISLARHRVAKCLKYYYLGSKQARIELHSTLGAIAYRYITPMRSQVSFQVRYHLLEDFLQSFYIESLTVFRREHQLAENYTPRTTLELAEYMAFSEQYARRRISLKRGGAQQLLVLRAQGFSRRQPAETTLDMELAAEPPRDDGEPKRCQAMQQVRASMVSEASDPAESFLRDRVIEELIGYLESNGQSDCVNYLNLKLQDFSAPEIDDILGLEARQRDYLQQRFKYHVEKFAKAHQWQLVHQWLGADLEDNLGLNEKQWQAFCQQLEPQQQQLLQLKRDRNSDSAIAQYLQWTTKQVQRQWFQLLELAWQFRNGTFKPKVSASS
;
A
#
# COMPACT_ATOMS: atom_id res chain seq x y z
N MET A 1 -38.73 3.68 12.60
CA MET A 1 -38.91 2.23 12.40
C MET A 1 -37.75 1.70 11.58
N ASN A 2 -37.05 0.69 12.13
CA ASN A 2 -35.87 -0.03 11.59
C ASN A 2 -34.64 0.88 11.31
N SER A 3 -33.75 1.21 12.24
CA SER A 3 -33.03 0.40 13.25
C SER A 3 -32.41 -0.87 12.65
N LYS A 4 -31.32 -0.70 11.89
CA LYS A 4 -30.16 -1.60 11.78
C LYS A 4 -29.20 -0.97 10.77
N LEU A 5 -28.06 -0.50 11.25
CA LEU A 5 -26.73 -0.43 10.59
C LEU A 5 -25.80 0.42 11.47
N SER A 6 -25.63 -0.04 12.70
CA SER A 6 -24.48 0.28 13.54
C SER A 6 -23.41 -0.79 13.28
N ASN A 7 -22.15 -0.36 13.27
CA ASN A 7 -20.89 -1.13 13.37
C ASN A 7 -20.10 -1.29 12.08
N PHE A 8 -19.34 -0.24 11.76
CA PHE A 8 -17.97 -0.40 11.29
C PHE A 8 -17.06 0.45 12.19
N PRO A 9 -16.33 -0.13 13.16
CA PRO A 9 -15.27 0.60 13.82
C PRO A 9 -14.09 0.68 12.86
N PHE A 10 -13.68 1.90 12.52
CA PHE A 10 -12.35 2.18 11.97
C PHE A 10 -11.33 2.01 13.11
N GLN A 11 -11.09 0.75 13.51
CA GLN A 11 -9.97 0.42 14.37
C GLN A 11 -8.72 0.48 13.51
N THR A 12 -7.96 1.55 13.66
CA THR A 12 -6.51 1.49 13.42
C THR A 12 -5.96 0.45 14.41
N PRO A 13 -5.35 -0.67 13.96
CA PRO A 13 -4.64 -1.50 14.88
C PRO A 13 -3.37 -0.72 15.24
N ASP A 14 -3.44 -0.06 16.39
CA ASP A 14 -2.26 0.37 17.12
C ASP A 14 -1.51 -0.92 17.48
N VAL A 15 -0.61 -1.36 16.60
CA VAL A 15 0.26 -2.51 16.87
C VAL A 15 1.38 -2.03 17.81
N SER A 16 0.95 -1.65 19.01
CA SER A 16 1.71 -1.83 20.22
C SER A 16 1.88 -3.35 20.43
N ILE A 17 2.92 -3.74 21.15
CA ILE A 17 3.27 -5.13 21.53
C ILE A 17 2.14 -5.80 22.37
N ASP A 18 1.03 -5.10 22.58
CA ASP A 18 -0.12 -5.46 23.40
C ASP A 18 -1.21 -6.25 22.67
N SER A 19 -1.22 -6.31 21.33
CA SER A 19 -2.27 -7.04 20.60
C SER A 19 -2.04 -8.56 20.46
N ALA A 20 -0.97 -9.09 21.06
CA ALA A 20 -0.60 -10.51 20.96
C ALA A 20 -0.94 -11.30 22.23
N ALA A 21 -1.98 -10.91 22.97
CA ALA A 21 -2.47 -11.73 24.08
C ALA A 21 -2.93 -13.10 23.54
N PRO A 22 -2.49 -14.22 24.14
CA PRO A 22 -2.96 -15.54 23.73
C PRO A 22 -4.48 -15.65 23.95
N ASN A 23 -5.24 -16.10 22.94
CA ASN A 23 -6.60 -16.60 23.16
C ASN A 23 -6.51 -17.83 24.08
N ASN A 24 -7.37 -17.88 25.10
CA ASN A 24 -7.35 -18.84 26.22
C ASN A 24 -7.67 -20.31 25.86
N ASP A 25 -7.65 -20.70 24.59
CA ASP A 25 -7.94 -22.08 24.16
C ASP A 25 -6.66 -22.92 24.05
N PHE A 26 -5.91 -23.05 25.15
CA PHE A 26 -4.83 -24.02 25.24
C PHE A 26 -5.25 -25.18 26.15
N PRO A 27 -5.18 -26.45 25.68
CA PRO A 27 -5.40 -27.59 26.54
C PRO A 27 -4.37 -27.58 27.67
N GLN A 28 -4.85 -27.66 28.92
CA GLN A 28 -4.09 -27.48 30.17
C GLN A 28 -3.04 -28.59 30.46
N GLY A 29 -2.58 -29.34 29.46
CA GLY A 29 -1.80 -30.56 29.64
C GLY A 29 -0.29 -30.47 29.39
N ASP A 30 0.26 -29.33 28.98
CA ASP A 30 1.70 -29.23 28.62
C ASP A 30 2.33 -27.91 29.11
N LEU A 31 2.21 -27.69 30.42
CA LEU A 31 2.89 -26.64 31.16
C LEU A 31 4.31 -27.12 31.49
N GLY A 32 5.35 -26.55 30.87
CA GLY A 32 6.64 -26.58 31.55
C GLY A 32 7.91 -26.19 30.79
N LEU A 33 8.02 -26.44 29.48
CA LEU A 33 9.33 -26.29 28.81
C LEU A 33 9.27 -25.31 27.64
N GLU A 34 10.09 -24.26 27.73
CA GLU A 34 10.43 -23.36 26.62
C GLU A 34 10.89 -24.21 25.43
N MET A 35 10.35 -23.95 24.25
CA MET A 35 10.83 -24.61 23.04
C MET A 35 12.20 -24.04 22.68
N ASN A 36 13.18 -24.91 22.44
CA ASN A 36 14.43 -24.48 21.82
C ASN A 36 14.18 -24.06 20.36
N VAL A 37 15.20 -23.45 19.74
CA VAL A 37 15.08 -22.88 18.38
C VAL A 37 14.71 -23.96 17.38
N GLU A 38 15.30 -25.15 17.48
CA GLU A 38 15.11 -26.27 16.57
C GLU A 38 13.67 -26.82 16.63
N THR A 39 13.15 -27.08 17.83
CA THR A 39 11.77 -27.59 18.01
C THR A 39 10.74 -26.56 17.55
N LEU A 40 10.99 -25.27 17.81
CA LEU A 40 10.11 -24.20 17.33
C LEU A 40 10.19 -24.04 15.81
N ALA A 41 11.38 -24.19 15.22
CA ALA A 41 11.55 -24.19 13.78
C ALA A 41 10.79 -25.35 13.13
N ASP A 42 10.84 -26.56 13.68
CA ASP A 42 10.07 -27.70 13.19
C ASP A 42 8.55 -27.46 13.25
N TYR A 43 8.07 -26.82 14.33
CA TYR A 43 6.68 -26.38 14.42
C TYR A 43 6.34 -25.37 13.31
N ILE A 44 7.19 -24.36 13.08
CA ILE A 44 7.00 -23.35 12.04
C ILE A 44 7.08 -23.97 10.63
N VAL A 45 7.95 -24.96 10.41
CA VAL A 45 8.06 -25.71 9.15
C VAL A 45 6.71 -26.36 8.82
N ARG A 46 6.07 -27.03 9.79
CA ARG A 46 4.74 -27.64 9.60
C ARG A 46 3.70 -26.57 9.28
N GLU A 47 3.66 -25.50 10.06
CA GLU A 47 2.71 -24.39 9.85
C GLU A 47 2.86 -23.73 8.46
N LEU A 48 4.10 -23.51 8.00
CA LEU A 48 4.39 -22.98 6.68
C LEU A 48 4.00 -23.97 5.57
N LYS A 49 4.31 -25.27 5.72
CA LYS A 49 3.93 -26.30 4.76
C LYS A 49 2.41 -26.40 4.61
N ASP A 50 1.69 -26.52 5.72
CA ASP A 50 0.24 -26.69 5.70
C ASP A 50 -0.42 -25.50 5.00
N ARG A 51 -0.04 -24.27 5.38
CA ARG A 51 -0.63 -23.06 4.81
C ARG A 51 -0.22 -22.79 3.37
N THR A 52 1.00 -23.15 2.97
CA THR A 52 1.43 -22.99 1.56
C THR A 52 0.76 -24.00 0.65
N GLN A 53 0.49 -25.23 1.12
CA GLN A 53 -0.23 -26.26 0.35
C GLN A 53 -1.72 -25.96 0.18
N LEU A 54 -2.35 -25.32 1.16
CA LEU A 54 -3.74 -24.83 1.08
C LEU A 54 -3.90 -23.66 0.08
N GLY A 55 -2.82 -22.94 -0.23
CA GLY A 55 -2.81 -21.87 -1.23
C GLY A 55 -2.57 -22.43 -2.62
N THR A 56 -3.55 -22.34 -3.51
CA THR A 56 -3.63 -22.88 -4.88
C THR A 56 -2.56 -22.40 -5.90
N LYS A 57 -1.37 -21.95 -5.48
CA LYS A 57 -0.27 -21.56 -6.36
C LYS A 57 0.82 -22.65 -6.41
N VAL A 58 1.01 -23.19 -7.60
CA VAL A 58 1.82 -24.35 -8.02
C VAL A 58 3.35 -24.22 -7.79
N GLU A 59 3.84 -23.20 -7.08
CA GLU A 59 5.27 -23.12 -6.74
C GLU A 59 5.56 -23.97 -5.50
N THR A 60 6.08 -25.17 -5.73
CA THR A 60 6.63 -26.02 -4.66
C THR A 60 7.74 -25.25 -3.95
N VAL A 61 7.49 -24.84 -2.71
CA VAL A 61 8.50 -24.15 -1.89
C VAL A 61 9.68 -25.09 -1.67
N HIS A 62 10.88 -24.65 -2.06
CA HIS A 62 12.09 -25.45 -1.90
C HIS A 62 12.29 -25.82 -0.41
N PRO A 63 12.43 -27.11 -0.05
CA PRO A 63 12.49 -27.56 1.35
C PRO A 63 13.55 -26.85 2.19
N ALA A 64 14.71 -26.55 1.60
CA ALA A 64 15.79 -25.84 2.28
C ALA A 64 15.44 -24.38 2.62
N SER A 65 14.74 -23.67 1.72
CA SER A 65 14.31 -22.28 1.97
C SER A 65 13.29 -22.25 3.11
N LEU A 66 12.36 -23.19 3.11
CA LEU A 66 11.35 -23.32 4.16
C LEU A 66 11.97 -23.54 5.54
N HIS A 67 12.95 -24.45 5.64
CA HIS A 67 13.68 -24.68 6.90
C HIS A 67 14.50 -23.46 7.33
N MET A 68 15.20 -22.81 6.40
CA MET A 68 16.01 -21.60 6.67
C MET A 68 15.17 -20.45 7.22
N VAL A 69 14.03 -20.17 6.59
CA VAL A 69 13.09 -19.13 7.03
C VAL A 69 12.49 -19.49 8.40
N ALA A 70 12.12 -20.77 8.60
CA ALA A 70 11.59 -21.23 9.88
C ALA A 70 12.62 -21.09 11.02
N MET A 71 13.88 -21.43 10.79
CA MET A 71 14.97 -21.27 11.75
C MET A 71 15.17 -19.81 12.14
N ARG A 72 15.15 -18.88 11.16
CA ARG A 72 15.27 -17.44 11.42
C ARG A 72 14.11 -16.90 12.24
N ILE A 73 12.87 -17.26 11.87
CA ILE A 73 11.68 -16.88 12.64
C ILE A 73 11.76 -17.44 14.06
N ALA A 74 12.13 -18.71 14.22
CA ALA A 74 12.25 -19.36 15.53
C ALA A 74 13.29 -18.68 16.41
N ALA A 75 14.49 -18.41 15.88
CA ALA A 75 15.58 -17.74 16.60
C ALA A 75 15.14 -16.36 17.10
N GLU A 76 14.45 -15.59 16.26
CA GLU A 76 13.92 -14.28 16.63
C GLU A 76 12.81 -14.36 17.69
N VAL A 77 11.91 -15.35 17.59
CA VAL A 77 10.85 -15.56 18.59
C VAL A 77 11.46 -15.93 19.95
N VAL A 78 12.41 -16.87 19.98
CA VAL A 78 13.13 -17.25 21.20
C VAL A 78 13.84 -16.04 21.80
N ARG A 79 14.54 -15.25 20.97
CA ARG A 79 15.22 -14.02 21.41
C ARG A 79 14.26 -13.01 22.04
N ILE A 80 13.10 -12.77 21.43
CA ILE A 80 12.07 -11.87 21.96
C ILE A 80 11.53 -12.37 23.30
N CYS A 81 11.18 -13.65 23.39
CA CYS A 81 10.68 -14.24 24.61
C CYS A 81 11.69 -14.10 25.76
N ARG A 82 12.98 -14.35 25.49
CA ARG A 82 14.06 -14.19 26.48
C ARG A 82 14.28 -12.73 26.89
N SER A 83 14.18 -11.80 25.94
CA SER A 83 14.44 -10.37 26.21
C SER A 83 13.29 -9.67 26.93
N SER A 84 12.08 -10.24 26.89
CA SER A 84 10.88 -9.60 27.43
C SER A 84 10.59 -10.02 28.86
N ALA A 85 10.87 -9.15 29.83
CA ALA A 85 10.53 -9.36 31.23
C ALA A 85 9.01 -9.56 31.47
N ARG A 86 8.15 -9.04 30.58
CA ARG A 86 6.71 -9.29 30.64
C ARG A 86 6.37 -10.74 30.28
N ILE A 87 6.97 -11.27 29.20
CA ILE A 87 6.75 -12.65 28.77
C ILE A 87 7.33 -13.62 29.80
N GLN A 88 8.53 -13.35 30.31
CA GLN A 88 9.16 -14.18 31.34
C GLN A 88 8.32 -14.25 32.63
N ARG A 89 7.71 -13.12 33.05
CA ARG A 89 6.82 -13.08 34.23
C ARG A 89 5.43 -13.67 34.00
N SER A 90 5.06 -13.99 32.75
CA SER A 90 3.71 -14.48 32.43
C SER A 90 3.47 -15.94 32.82
N GLY A 91 4.51 -16.71 33.14
CA GLY A 91 4.40 -18.12 33.50
C GLY A 91 4.15 -19.09 32.34
N CYS A 92 3.84 -18.62 31.12
CA CYS A 92 3.72 -19.49 29.93
C CYS A 92 4.53 -18.98 28.73
N VAL A 93 5.87 -19.07 28.81
CA VAL A 93 6.77 -18.67 27.71
C VAL A 93 6.46 -19.43 26.41
N ARG A 94 6.15 -20.73 26.49
CA ARG A 94 5.78 -21.55 25.34
C ARG A 94 4.52 -21.05 24.62
N CYS A 95 3.49 -20.62 25.36
CA CYS A 95 2.29 -20.02 24.76
C CYS A 95 2.64 -18.79 23.93
N TRP A 96 3.51 -17.93 24.47
CA TRP A 96 4.02 -16.75 23.77
C TRP A 96 4.87 -17.11 22.56
N GLN A 97 5.73 -18.13 22.64
CA GLN A 97 6.51 -18.61 21.50
C GLN A 97 5.60 -19.05 20.34
N ILE A 98 4.59 -19.87 20.62
CA ILE A 98 3.64 -20.34 19.61
C ILE A 98 2.84 -19.16 19.02
N SER A 99 2.32 -18.27 19.87
CA SER A 99 1.55 -17.10 19.43
C SER A 99 2.39 -16.16 18.54
N LEU A 100 3.61 -15.82 18.97
CA LEU A 100 4.51 -14.96 18.20
C LEU A 100 4.96 -15.63 16.89
N ALA A 101 5.25 -16.93 16.91
CA ALA A 101 5.58 -17.69 15.73
C ALA A 101 4.44 -17.66 14.70
N ARG A 102 3.20 -17.95 15.13
CA ARG A 102 2.01 -17.87 14.26
C ARG A 102 1.81 -16.49 13.67
N HIS A 103 1.96 -15.43 14.47
CA HIS A 103 1.84 -14.06 14.00
C HIS A 103 2.89 -13.71 12.94
N ARG A 104 4.15 -14.10 13.16
CA ARG A 104 5.25 -13.87 12.21
C ARG A 104 5.05 -14.67 10.91
N VAL A 105 4.63 -15.93 11.03
CA VAL A 105 4.27 -16.77 9.87
C VAL A 105 3.14 -16.13 9.06
N ALA A 106 2.08 -15.67 9.72
CA ALA A 106 0.96 -15.02 9.04
C ALA A 106 1.40 -13.76 8.27
N LYS A 107 2.27 -12.93 8.86
CA LYS A 107 2.83 -11.76 8.18
C LYS A 107 3.70 -12.11 6.97
N CYS A 108 4.56 -13.13 7.11
CA CYS A 108 5.35 -13.63 5.99
C CYS A 108 4.43 -14.14 4.86
N LEU A 109 3.43 -14.95 5.21
CA LEU A 109 2.49 -15.51 4.25
C LEU A 109 1.61 -14.45 3.57
N LYS A 110 1.28 -13.34 4.24
CA LYS A 110 0.61 -12.18 3.61
C LYS A 110 1.37 -11.75 2.35
N TYR A 111 2.68 -11.51 2.46
CA TYR A 111 3.50 -11.11 1.32
C TYR A 111 3.75 -12.26 0.34
N TYR A 112 3.86 -13.49 0.82
CA TYR A 112 4.01 -14.67 -0.05
C TYR A 112 2.82 -14.85 -1.00
N TYR A 113 1.58 -14.78 -0.50
CA TYR A 113 0.38 -14.99 -1.32
C TYR A 113 0.14 -13.89 -2.35
N LEU A 114 0.51 -12.64 -2.02
CA LEU A 114 0.51 -11.52 -2.96
C LEU A 114 1.47 -11.78 -4.14
N GLY A 115 2.56 -12.50 -3.90
CA GLY A 115 3.59 -12.80 -4.90
C GLY A 115 4.54 -11.62 -5.13
N SER A 116 5.67 -11.87 -5.80
CA SER A 116 6.82 -10.96 -5.85
C SER A 116 6.48 -9.53 -6.30
N LYS A 117 5.67 -9.35 -7.35
CA LYS A 117 5.31 -8.02 -7.88
C LYS A 117 4.35 -7.28 -6.96
N GLN A 118 3.21 -7.88 -6.64
CA GLN A 118 2.19 -7.23 -5.82
C GLN A 118 2.66 -6.98 -4.39
N ALA A 119 3.47 -7.88 -3.83
CA ALA A 119 4.04 -7.73 -2.50
C ALA A 119 4.98 -6.51 -2.40
N ARG A 120 5.78 -6.22 -3.44
CA ARG A 120 6.60 -5.01 -3.52
C ARG A 120 5.74 -3.74 -3.56
N ILE A 121 4.69 -3.74 -4.38
CA ILE A 121 3.77 -2.60 -4.50
C ILE A 121 3.07 -2.34 -3.16
N GLU A 122 2.57 -3.39 -2.50
CA GLU A 122 1.93 -3.30 -1.19
C GLU A 122 2.87 -2.74 -0.11
N LEU A 123 4.11 -3.26 -0.04
CA LEU A 123 5.11 -2.76 0.90
C LEU A 123 5.44 -1.29 0.61
N HIS A 124 5.71 -0.96 -0.65
CA HIS A 124 6.07 0.40 -1.06
C HIS A 124 4.95 1.40 -0.77
N SER A 125 3.71 1.06 -1.11
CA SER A 125 2.53 1.88 -0.79
C SER A 125 2.37 2.08 0.71
N THR A 126 2.51 1.01 1.50
CA THR A 126 2.39 1.06 2.97
C THR A 126 3.43 1.98 3.61
N LEU A 127 4.71 1.83 3.23
CA LEU A 127 5.79 2.66 3.78
C LEU A 127 5.74 4.08 3.22
N GLY A 128 5.39 4.23 1.95
CA GLY A 128 5.19 5.50 1.27
C GLY A 128 4.15 6.35 1.98
N ALA A 129 2.99 5.79 2.30
CA ALA A 129 1.94 6.50 3.03
C ALA A 129 2.40 7.02 4.41
N ILE A 130 3.29 6.29 5.09
CA ILE A 130 3.84 6.72 6.38
C ILE A 130 4.88 7.84 6.19
N ALA A 131 5.75 7.71 5.20
CA ALA A 131 6.89 8.61 4.98
C ALA A 131 6.54 9.88 4.19
N TYR A 132 5.49 9.85 3.35
CA TYR A 132 5.14 10.89 2.38
C TYR A 132 5.10 12.29 3.00
N ARG A 133 4.46 12.43 4.16
CA ARG A 133 4.34 13.74 4.85
C ARG A 133 5.68 14.28 5.36
N TYR A 134 6.64 13.41 5.63
CA TYR A 134 7.90 13.78 6.30
C TYR A 134 9.07 13.90 5.34
N ILE A 135 8.86 13.62 4.05
CA ILE A 135 9.91 13.68 3.04
C ILE A 135 10.26 15.11 2.64
N THR A 136 9.33 16.04 2.83
CA THR A 136 9.53 17.47 2.60
C THR A 136 9.26 18.27 3.89
N PRO A 137 9.91 19.43 4.06
CA PRO A 137 9.62 20.32 5.19
C PRO A 137 8.16 20.79 5.13
N MET A 138 7.55 20.98 6.31
CA MET A 138 6.20 21.56 6.38
C MET A 138 6.20 22.93 5.70
N ARG A 139 5.27 23.14 4.76
CA ARG A 139 5.09 24.37 3.95
C ARG A 139 6.01 24.53 2.74
N SER A 140 6.79 23.51 2.36
CA SER A 140 7.50 23.57 1.08
C SER A 140 6.53 23.34 -0.09
N GLN A 141 6.44 24.30 -1.01
CA GLN A 141 5.63 24.21 -2.23
C GLN A 141 6.33 23.33 -3.29
N VAL A 142 6.71 22.12 -2.89
CA VAL A 142 7.31 21.15 -3.80
C VAL A 142 6.19 20.50 -4.60
N SER A 143 6.34 20.46 -5.93
CA SER A 143 5.38 19.78 -6.79
C SER A 143 5.21 18.31 -6.38
N PHE A 144 4.04 17.75 -6.66
CA PHE A 144 3.75 16.35 -6.34
C PHE A 144 4.82 15.40 -6.92
N GLN A 145 5.27 15.64 -8.15
CA GLN A 145 6.29 14.82 -8.83
C GLN A 145 7.63 14.85 -8.13
N VAL A 146 8.14 16.03 -7.76
CA VAL A 146 9.41 16.15 -7.04
C VAL A 146 9.32 15.44 -5.68
N ARG A 147 8.19 15.57 -4.99
CA ARG A 147 7.97 14.86 -3.73
C ARG A 147 7.93 13.34 -3.92
N TYR A 148 7.30 12.88 -4.99
CA TYR A 148 7.24 11.46 -5.34
C TYR A 148 8.64 10.89 -5.58
N HIS A 149 9.48 11.57 -6.37
CA HIS A 149 10.89 11.16 -6.57
C HIS A 149 11.71 11.16 -5.28
N LEU A 150 11.56 12.21 -4.45
CA LEU A 150 12.21 12.25 -3.14
C LEU A 150 11.78 11.07 -2.25
N LEU A 151 10.50 10.66 -2.34
CA LEU A 151 10.00 9.51 -1.62
C LEU A 151 10.60 8.21 -2.16
N GLU A 152 10.71 8.05 -3.48
CA GLU A 152 11.33 6.87 -4.10
C GLU A 152 12.80 6.72 -3.68
N ASP A 153 13.60 7.78 -3.78
CA ASP A 153 15.01 7.79 -3.38
C ASP A 153 15.19 7.41 -1.90
N PHE A 154 14.34 7.98 -1.05
CA PHE A 154 14.33 7.68 0.36
C PHE A 154 13.97 6.23 0.64
N LEU A 155 12.89 5.72 0.04
CA LEU A 155 12.45 4.34 0.26
C LEU A 155 13.48 3.35 -0.29
N GLN A 156 14.10 3.62 -1.42
CA GLN A 156 15.19 2.79 -1.96
C GLN A 156 16.36 2.72 -0.98
N SER A 157 16.80 3.87 -0.46
CA SER A 157 17.85 3.94 0.57
C SER A 157 17.43 3.20 1.86
N PHE A 158 16.16 3.32 2.25
CA PHE A 158 15.61 2.65 3.42
C PHE A 158 15.53 1.13 3.26
N TYR A 159 15.25 0.62 2.05
CA TYR A 159 15.29 -0.82 1.78
C TYR A 159 16.73 -1.36 1.86
N ILE A 160 17.72 -0.61 1.38
CA ILE A 160 19.12 -0.99 1.54
C ILE A 160 19.49 -1.05 3.04
N GLU A 161 19.12 -0.03 3.82
CA GLU A 161 19.31 -0.03 5.28
C GLU A 161 18.62 -1.25 5.93
N SER A 162 17.35 -1.49 5.56
CA SER A 162 16.55 -2.60 6.09
C SER A 162 17.18 -3.95 5.79
N LEU A 163 17.75 -4.14 4.59
CA LEU A 163 18.45 -5.37 4.22
C LEU A 163 19.76 -5.54 5.00
N THR A 164 20.52 -4.47 5.21
CA THR A 164 21.72 -4.52 6.07
C THR A 164 21.37 -4.93 7.49
N VAL A 165 20.29 -4.38 8.05
CA VAL A 165 19.83 -4.74 9.40
C VAL A 165 19.25 -6.16 9.43
N PHE A 166 18.52 -6.58 8.40
CA PHE A 166 18.03 -7.94 8.26
C PHE A 166 19.17 -8.96 8.31
N ARG A 167 20.27 -8.70 7.57
CA ARG A 167 21.47 -9.55 7.58
C ARG A 167 22.10 -9.62 8.97
N ARG A 168 22.27 -8.47 9.62
CA ARG A 168 22.87 -8.39 10.96
C ARG A 168 22.02 -9.12 12.02
N GLU A 169 20.71 -8.91 12.03
CA GLU A 169 19.81 -9.49 13.05
C GLU A 169 19.65 -11.01 12.88
N HIS A 170 19.74 -11.51 11.64
CA HIS A 170 19.67 -12.94 11.35
C HIS A 170 21.04 -13.61 11.16
N GLN A 171 22.14 -12.90 11.42
CA GLN A 171 23.53 -13.40 11.30
C GLN A 171 23.83 -14.01 9.92
N LEU A 172 23.32 -13.37 8.87
CA LEU A 172 23.52 -13.78 7.47
C LEU A 172 24.78 -13.15 6.88
N ALA A 173 25.30 -13.78 5.82
CA ALA A 173 26.44 -13.25 5.07
C ALA A 173 26.16 -11.85 4.48
N GLU A 174 27.19 -11.04 4.34
CA GLU A 174 27.06 -9.66 3.83
C GLU A 174 26.51 -9.59 2.40
N ASN A 175 26.77 -10.62 1.59
CA ASN A 175 26.27 -10.74 0.22
C ASN A 175 24.88 -11.42 0.12
N TYR A 176 24.24 -11.73 1.26
CA TYR A 176 22.94 -12.39 1.25
C TYR A 176 21.89 -11.53 0.56
N THR A 177 21.18 -12.11 -0.41
CA THR A 177 19.99 -11.54 -1.01
C THR A 177 18.90 -12.62 -1.05
N PRO A 178 17.62 -12.28 -0.82
CA PRO A 178 16.53 -13.24 -0.94
C PRO A 178 16.49 -13.84 -2.34
N ARG A 179 16.57 -15.18 -2.46
CA ARG A 179 16.60 -15.89 -3.75
C ARG A 179 15.28 -16.57 -4.08
N THR A 180 14.50 -16.89 -3.06
CA THR A 180 13.19 -17.54 -3.20
C THR A 180 12.05 -16.57 -2.86
N THR A 181 10.85 -16.86 -3.35
CA THR A 181 9.63 -16.07 -3.07
C THR A 181 9.32 -16.01 -1.58
N LEU A 182 9.58 -17.09 -0.84
CA LEU A 182 9.40 -17.15 0.61
C LEU A 182 10.43 -16.28 1.37
N GLU A 183 11.71 -16.33 1.00
CA GLU A 183 12.74 -15.46 1.59
C GLU A 183 12.46 -13.98 1.29
N LEU A 184 11.96 -13.67 0.09
CA LEU A 184 11.57 -12.32 -0.26
C LEU A 184 10.40 -11.84 0.60
N ALA A 185 9.40 -12.69 0.81
CA ALA A 185 8.26 -12.40 1.67
C ALA A 185 8.66 -12.20 3.14
N GLU A 186 9.61 -13.00 3.64
CA GLU A 186 10.20 -12.83 4.97
C GLU A 186 10.88 -11.45 5.09
N TYR A 187 11.72 -11.10 4.11
CA TYR A 187 12.39 -9.80 4.07
C TYR A 187 11.39 -8.62 4.01
N MET A 188 10.31 -8.74 3.25
CA MET A 188 9.27 -7.70 3.17
C MET A 188 8.52 -7.54 4.51
N ALA A 189 8.13 -8.67 5.13
CA ALA A 189 7.50 -8.66 6.43
C ALA A 189 8.42 -8.05 7.51
N PHE A 190 9.72 -8.35 7.44
CA PHE A 190 10.72 -7.74 8.29
C PHE A 190 10.85 -6.24 8.06
N SER A 191 10.93 -5.81 6.80
CA SER A 191 11.09 -4.40 6.43
C SER A 191 9.92 -3.54 6.93
N GLU A 192 8.69 -4.06 6.80
CA GLU A 192 7.51 -3.40 7.35
C GLU A 192 7.58 -3.29 8.88
N GLN A 193 7.98 -4.36 9.57
CA GLN A 193 8.14 -4.36 11.02
C GLN A 193 9.25 -3.39 11.46
N TYR A 194 10.38 -3.38 10.75
CA TYR A 194 11.53 -2.52 11.01
C TYR A 194 11.15 -1.04 10.89
N ALA A 195 10.45 -0.67 9.82
CA ALA A 195 9.93 0.69 9.61
C ALA A 195 9.04 1.19 10.75
N ARG A 196 8.19 0.30 11.29
CA ARG A 196 7.23 0.63 12.36
C ARG A 196 7.82 0.58 13.78
N ARG A 197 9.10 0.20 13.95
CA ARG A 197 9.74 0.16 15.28
C ARG A 197 9.67 1.52 15.96
N ARG A 198 9.20 1.55 17.21
CA ARG A 198 9.15 2.76 18.03
C ARG A 198 10.52 3.03 18.62
N ILE A 199 11.06 4.22 18.37
CA ILE A 199 12.29 4.73 18.95
C ILE A 199 11.92 5.79 19.98
N SER A 200 12.37 5.58 21.22
CA SER A 200 12.18 6.53 22.31
C SER A 200 13.14 7.70 22.16
N LEU A 201 12.60 8.92 22.19
CA LEU A 201 13.33 10.17 22.08
C LEU A 201 13.63 10.75 23.47
N LYS A 202 14.71 11.53 23.57
CA LYS A 202 15.15 12.16 24.83
C LYS A 202 14.08 13.03 25.52
N ARG A 203 13.07 13.49 24.79
CA ARG A 203 11.96 14.31 25.29
C ARG A 203 10.70 13.50 25.68
N GLY A 204 10.83 12.19 25.90
CA GLY A 204 9.74 11.34 26.39
C GLY A 204 8.71 10.89 25.33
N GLY A 205 8.91 11.23 24.06
CA GLY A 205 8.07 10.76 22.95
C GLY A 205 8.63 9.51 22.27
N ALA A 206 7.75 8.67 21.70
CA ALA A 206 8.15 7.51 20.90
C ALA A 206 7.68 7.67 19.45
N GLN A 207 8.62 7.71 18.50
CA GLN A 207 8.33 7.90 17.08
C GLN A 207 8.71 6.66 16.27
N GLN A 208 8.01 6.40 15.16
CA GLN A 208 8.38 5.31 14.25
C GLN A 208 9.74 5.60 13.59
N LEU A 209 10.56 4.55 13.45
CA LEU A 209 11.88 4.65 12.85
C LEU A 209 11.83 5.26 11.44
N LEU A 210 10.92 4.80 10.59
CA LEU A 210 10.77 5.32 9.22
C LEU A 210 10.53 6.83 9.20
N VAL A 211 9.70 7.34 10.12
CA VAL A 211 9.40 8.78 10.22
C VAL A 211 10.66 9.55 10.64
N LEU A 212 11.43 9.04 11.61
CA LEU A 212 12.70 9.66 12.01
C LEU A 212 13.71 9.69 10.86
N ARG A 213 13.77 8.61 10.06
CA ARG A 213 14.61 8.54 8.86
C ARG A 213 14.16 9.54 7.79
N ALA A 214 12.86 9.63 7.51
CA ALA A 214 12.31 10.57 6.53
C ALA A 214 12.57 12.03 6.93
N GLN A 215 12.36 12.38 8.20
CA GLN A 215 12.70 13.71 8.71
C GLN A 215 14.20 14.01 8.61
N GLY A 216 15.05 13.02 8.87
CA GLY A 216 16.50 13.14 8.70
C GLY A 216 16.91 13.32 7.24
N PHE A 217 16.24 12.62 6.32
CA PHE A 217 16.41 12.76 4.88
C PHE A 217 16.02 14.16 4.42
N SER A 218 14.83 14.64 4.81
CA SER A 218 14.33 15.97 4.48
C SER A 218 15.26 17.09 4.97
N ARG A 219 15.83 16.97 6.18
CA ARG A 219 16.79 17.95 6.72
C ARG A 219 18.15 17.98 6.03
N ARG A 220 18.52 16.90 5.33
CA ARG A 220 19.79 16.79 4.60
C ARG A 220 19.66 17.27 3.15
N GLN A 221 18.44 17.52 2.68
CA GLN A 221 18.23 18.13 1.38
C GLN A 221 18.89 19.52 1.38
N PRO A 222 19.67 19.87 0.35
CA PRO A 222 20.25 21.21 0.26
C PRO A 222 19.12 22.23 0.33
N ALA A 223 19.26 23.25 1.20
CA ALA A 223 18.36 24.40 1.18
C ALA A 223 18.41 24.97 -0.24
N GLU A 224 17.24 25.17 -0.86
CA GLU A 224 17.08 25.65 -2.25
C GLU A 224 18.06 26.78 -2.52
N THR A 225 19.23 26.42 -3.03
CA THR A 225 20.23 27.34 -3.49
C THR A 225 19.76 27.61 -4.89
N THR A 226 19.32 28.85 -5.14
CA THR A 226 19.02 29.33 -6.49
C THR A 226 20.28 29.10 -7.34
N LEU A 227 20.34 27.94 -7.98
CA LEU A 227 21.40 27.57 -8.90
C LEU A 227 21.06 28.29 -10.20
N ASP A 228 21.86 29.29 -10.50
CA ASP A 228 21.77 30.05 -11.73
C ASP A 228 21.91 29.09 -12.93
N MET A 229 20.84 28.93 -13.71
CA MET A 229 20.77 27.99 -14.83
C MET A 229 21.86 28.28 -15.89
N GLU A 230 22.37 29.51 -15.93
CA GLU A 230 23.44 29.92 -16.83
C GLU A 230 24.80 29.29 -16.47
N LEU A 231 25.07 29.02 -15.18
CA LEU A 231 26.32 28.40 -14.75
C LEU A 231 26.36 26.88 -15.00
N ALA A 232 25.19 26.24 -15.13
CA ALA A 232 25.09 24.79 -15.35
C ALA A 232 25.28 24.39 -16.83
N ALA A 233 25.24 25.36 -17.74
CA ALA A 233 25.44 25.17 -19.17
C ALA A 233 26.92 25.27 -19.61
N GLU A 234 27.83 25.70 -18.72
CA GLU A 234 29.24 25.83 -19.07
C GLU A 234 29.96 24.47 -19.12
N PRO A 235 30.69 24.16 -20.20
CA PRO A 235 31.54 22.96 -20.25
C PRO A 235 32.72 23.11 -19.27
N PRO A 236 33.23 21.99 -18.73
CA PRO A 236 34.26 22.03 -17.69
C PRO A 236 35.53 22.69 -18.21
N ARG A 237 36.00 23.73 -17.52
CA ARG A 237 37.43 24.04 -17.50
C ARG A 237 38.12 23.06 -16.56
N ASP A 238 39.22 22.52 -17.04
CA ASP A 238 40.03 21.50 -16.39
C ASP A 238 40.68 22.06 -15.13
N ASP A 239 39.95 22.04 -14.00
CA ASP A 239 40.52 22.27 -12.67
C ASP A 239 39.79 21.38 -11.64
N GLY A 240 40.57 20.50 -11.00
CA GLY A 240 40.11 19.35 -10.23
C GLY A 240 39.41 19.65 -8.90
N GLU A 241 38.07 19.73 -8.92
CA GLU A 241 37.25 19.65 -7.70
C GLU A 241 36.24 18.47 -7.75
N PRO A 242 36.48 17.38 -7.01
CA PRO A 242 35.64 16.17 -7.06
C PRO A 242 34.25 16.33 -6.40
N LYS A 243 33.97 17.46 -5.75
CA LYS A 243 32.66 17.72 -5.09
C LYS A 243 31.60 18.29 -6.04
N ARG A 244 32.00 18.92 -7.16
CA ARG A 244 31.06 19.46 -8.17
C ARG A 244 30.39 18.35 -8.99
N CYS A 245 31.02 17.18 -9.13
CA CYS A 245 30.51 16.07 -9.94
C CYS A 245 29.22 15.43 -9.40
N GLN A 246 29.00 15.34 -8.09
CA GLN A 246 27.77 14.72 -7.55
C GLN A 246 26.54 15.60 -7.72
N ALA A 247 26.67 16.92 -7.49
CA ALA A 247 25.58 17.87 -7.70
C ALA A 247 25.23 17.98 -9.19
N MET A 248 26.22 18.03 -10.09
CA MET A 248 25.98 18.01 -11.54
C MET A 248 25.45 16.67 -12.05
N GLN A 249 25.83 15.54 -11.43
CA GLN A 249 25.24 14.23 -11.72
C GLN A 249 23.79 14.14 -11.22
N GLN A 250 23.45 14.76 -10.08
CA GLN A 250 22.07 14.87 -9.61
C GLN A 250 21.23 15.77 -10.51
N VAL A 251 21.79 16.88 -11.02
CA VAL A 251 21.12 17.74 -12.02
C VAL A 251 20.91 16.99 -13.34
N ARG A 252 21.91 16.23 -13.81
CA ARG A 252 21.73 15.34 -14.98
C ARG A 252 20.74 14.21 -14.71
N ALA A 253 20.73 13.63 -13.51
CA ALA A 253 19.76 12.61 -13.13
C ALA A 253 18.34 13.19 -13.07
N SER A 254 18.16 14.43 -12.60
CA SER A 254 16.88 15.17 -12.66
C SER A 254 16.48 15.51 -14.10
N MET A 255 17.41 15.96 -14.95
CA MET A 255 17.13 16.21 -16.38
C MET A 255 16.84 14.92 -17.17
N VAL A 256 17.39 13.78 -16.74
CA VAL A 256 17.14 12.46 -17.35
C VAL A 256 15.91 11.78 -16.73
N SER A 257 15.52 12.13 -15.50
CA SER A 257 14.27 11.66 -14.85
C SER A 257 13.04 12.46 -15.28
N GLU A 258 13.20 13.60 -15.96
CA GLU A 258 12.11 14.32 -16.65
C GLU A 258 11.49 13.52 -17.81
N ALA A 259 11.94 12.30 -18.08
CA ALA A 259 11.26 11.36 -18.98
C ALA A 259 10.09 10.60 -18.30
N SER A 260 9.46 11.15 -17.26
CA SER A 260 8.07 10.82 -16.96
C SER A 260 7.20 11.34 -18.09
N ASP A 261 6.42 10.46 -18.74
CA ASP A 261 5.60 10.83 -19.90
C ASP A 261 4.76 12.06 -19.55
N PRO A 262 4.99 13.22 -20.21
CA PRO A 262 4.23 14.44 -19.93
C PRO A 262 2.71 14.17 -19.95
N ALA A 263 2.28 13.19 -20.74
CA ALA A 263 0.91 12.72 -20.83
C ALA A 263 0.27 12.33 -19.49
N GLU A 264 1.01 11.69 -18.56
CA GLU A 264 0.46 11.28 -17.26
C GLU A 264 0.19 12.49 -16.34
N SER A 265 1.07 13.50 -16.37
CA SER A 265 0.85 14.75 -15.63
C SER A 265 -0.35 15.51 -16.18
N PHE A 266 -0.46 15.63 -17.50
CA PHE A 266 -1.61 16.25 -18.15
C PHE A 266 -2.92 15.51 -17.84
N LEU A 267 -2.91 14.18 -17.80
CA LEU A 267 -4.08 13.37 -17.43
C LEU A 267 -4.51 13.62 -15.98
N ARG A 268 -3.55 13.68 -15.04
CA ARG A 268 -3.83 13.99 -13.64
C ARG A 268 -4.47 15.37 -13.49
N ASP A 269 -3.87 16.39 -14.09
CA ASP A 269 -4.36 17.76 -13.98
C ASP A 269 -5.75 17.89 -14.60
N ARG A 270 -5.98 17.23 -15.74
CA ARG A 270 -7.31 17.13 -16.36
C ARG A 270 -8.35 16.43 -15.47
N VAL A 271 -7.98 15.33 -14.78
CA VAL A 271 -8.87 14.65 -13.82
C VAL A 271 -9.26 15.60 -12.68
N ILE A 272 -8.28 16.37 -12.17
CA ILE A 272 -8.51 17.33 -11.08
C ILE A 272 -9.44 18.46 -11.54
N GLU A 273 -9.18 19.05 -12.70
CA GLU A 273 -10.02 20.10 -13.28
C GLU A 273 -11.47 19.63 -13.49
N GLU A 274 -11.66 18.46 -14.08
CA GLU A 274 -12.99 17.86 -14.30
C GLU A 274 -13.69 17.53 -12.98
N LEU A 275 -12.96 17.07 -11.96
CA LEU A 275 -13.52 16.80 -10.63
C LEU A 275 -13.96 18.10 -9.94
N ILE A 276 -13.17 19.18 -10.06
CA ILE A 276 -13.54 20.50 -9.53
C ILE A 276 -14.81 21.00 -10.23
N GLY A 277 -14.85 21.00 -11.56
CA GLY A 277 -16.04 21.42 -12.32
C GLY A 277 -17.28 20.57 -12.00
N TYR A 278 -17.09 19.27 -11.77
CA TYR A 278 -18.17 18.39 -11.29
C TYR A 278 -18.69 18.80 -9.91
N LEU A 279 -17.80 19.08 -8.95
CA LEU A 279 -18.19 19.49 -7.60
C LEU A 279 -18.92 20.85 -7.63
N GLU A 280 -18.41 21.80 -8.40
CA GLU A 280 -19.02 23.13 -8.56
C GLU A 280 -20.41 23.06 -9.19
N SER A 281 -20.59 22.29 -10.28
CA SER A 281 -21.89 22.11 -10.92
C SER A 281 -22.92 21.41 -10.03
N ASN A 282 -22.48 20.67 -9.02
CA ASN A 282 -23.33 20.04 -8.00
C ASN A 282 -23.47 20.89 -6.71
N GLY A 283 -22.99 22.14 -6.72
CA GLY A 283 -23.10 23.08 -5.60
C GLY A 283 -22.25 22.69 -4.38
N GLN A 284 -21.14 21.98 -4.57
CA GLN A 284 -20.30 21.44 -3.50
C GLN A 284 -19.03 22.26 -3.29
N SER A 285 -19.15 23.57 -3.07
CA SER A 285 -18.01 24.49 -2.86
C SER A 285 -17.12 24.09 -1.67
N ASP A 286 -17.71 23.62 -0.56
CA ASP A 286 -16.93 23.14 0.59
C ASP A 286 -16.05 21.94 0.23
N CYS A 287 -16.53 21.06 -0.65
CA CYS A 287 -15.78 19.90 -1.12
C CYS A 287 -14.61 20.32 -2.03
N VAL A 288 -14.79 21.39 -2.82
CA VAL A 288 -13.72 21.98 -3.64
C VAL A 288 -12.65 22.61 -2.74
N ASN A 289 -13.05 23.39 -1.73
CA ASN A 289 -12.12 23.94 -0.74
C ASN A 289 -11.34 22.85 -0.01
N TYR A 290 -12.03 21.79 0.42
CA TYR A 290 -11.42 20.62 1.02
C TYR A 290 -10.42 19.94 0.08
N LEU A 291 -10.78 19.73 -1.20
CA LEU A 291 -9.90 19.15 -2.21
C LEU A 291 -8.66 20.01 -2.44
N ASN A 292 -8.80 21.32 -2.60
CA ASN A 292 -7.69 22.25 -2.80
C ASN A 292 -6.71 22.22 -1.62
N LEU A 293 -7.21 22.24 -0.38
CA LEU A 293 -6.36 22.11 0.80
C LEU A 293 -5.70 20.73 0.89
N LYS A 294 -6.39 19.67 0.45
CA LYS A 294 -5.80 18.33 0.36
C LYS A 294 -4.70 18.22 -0.70
N LEU A 295 -4.87 18.87 -1.84
CA LEU A 295 -3.85 18.94 -2.90
C LEU A 295 -2.63 19.77 -2.46
N GLN A 296 -2.81 20.69 -1.52
CA GLN A 296 -1.75 21.44 -0.84
C GLN A 296 -1.18 20.73 0.41
N ASP A 297 -1.59 19.47 0.64
CA ASP A 297 -1.10 18.61 1.72
C ASP A 297 -1.41 19.06 3.16
N PHE A 298 -2.42 19.91 3.35
CA PHE A 298 -2.89 20.21 4.69
C PHE A 298 -3.45 18.95 5.37
N SER A 299 -3.06 18.74 6.62
CA SER A 299 -3.56 17.63 7.42
C SER A 299 -4.99 17.85 7.87
N ALA A 300 -5.67 16.79 8.31
CA ALA A 300 -7.06 16.92 8.76
C ALA A 300 -7.24 18.02 9.83
N PRO A 301 -6.40 18.11 10.89
CA PRO A 301 -6.51 19.21 11.85
C PRO A 301 -6.27 20.59 11.25
N GLU A 302 -5.28 20.75 10.36
CA GLU A 302 -5.00 22.04 9.72
C GLU A 302 -6.15 22.47 8.80
N ILE A 303 -6.75 21.51 8.10
CA ILE A 303 -7.95 21.74 7.29
C ILE A 303 -9.13 22.12 8.19
N ASP A 304 -9.29 21.47 9.33
CA ASP A 304 -10.34 21.79 10.30
C ASP A 304 -10.18 23.23 10.80
N ASP A 305 -8.96 23.64 11.13
CA ASP A 305 -8.65 24.99 11.58
C ASP A 305 -8.90 26.03 10.47
N ILE A 306 -8.46 25.75 9.22
CA ILE A 306 -8.63 26.67 8.07
C ILE A 306 -10.11 26.81 7.68
N LEU A 307 -10.86 25.71 7.70
CA LEU A 307 -12.27 25.68 7.31
C LEU A 307 -13.22 25.96 8.49
N GLY A 308 -12.70 26.11 9.72
CA GLY A 308 -13.49 26.31 10.92
C GLY A 308 -14.44 25.15 11.25
N LEU A 309 -13.99 23.90 11.00
CA LEU A 309 -14.82 22.70 11.14
C LEU A 309 -14.68 22.08 12.52
N GLU A 310 -15.81 21.75 13.14
CA GLU A 310 -15.85 20.81 14.25
C GLU A 310 -15.68 19.37 13.76
N ALA A 311 -15.28 18.46 14.65
CA ALA A 311 -15.05 17.04 14.32
C ALA A 311 -16.24 16.39 13.58
N ARG A 312 -17.47 16.73 13.95
CA ARG A 312 -18.69 16.21 13.30
C ARG A 312 -18.89 16.78 11.89
N GLN A 313 -18.58 18.06 11.69
CA GLN A 313 -18.70 18.73 10.39
C GLN A 313 -17.63 18.21 9.42
N ARG A 314 -16.40 17.98 9.91
CA ARG A 314 -15.35 17.29 9.15
C ARG A 314 -15.83 15.93 8.66
N ASP A 315 -16.37 15.09 9.54
CA ASP A 315 -16.82 13.75 9.16
C ASP A 315 -17.91 13.81 8.08
N TYR A 316 -18.87 14.72 8.22
CA TYR A 316 -19.90 14.94 7.20
C TYR A 316 -19.31 15.41 5.87
N LEU A 317 -18.38 16.36 5.90
CA LEU A 317 -17.69 16.86 4.71
C LEU A 317 -16.90 15.75 4.00
N GLN A 318 -16.18 14.92 4.76
CA GLN A 318 -15.41 13.80 4.20
C GLN A 318 -16.32 12.72 3.59
N GLN A 319 -17.44 12.40 4.23
CA GLN A 319 -18.42 11.46 3.68
C GLN A 319 -19.04 11.99 2.39
N ARG A 320 -19.44 13.27 2.38
CA ARG A 320 -20.00 13.94 1.20
C ARG A 320 -18.98 14.01 0.06
N PHE A 321 -17.75 14.40 0.36
CA PHE A 321 -16.65 14.42 -0.60
C PHE A 321 -16.41 13.02 -1.19
N LYS A 322 -16.31 11.99 -0.33
CA LYS A 322 -16.17 10.59 -0.76
C LYS A 322 -17.29 10.16 -1.71
N TYR A 323 -18.55 10.45 -1.36
CA TYR A 323 -19.70 10.14 -2.20
C TYR A 323 -19.56 10.77 -3.60
N HIS A 324 -19.19 12.04 -3.67
CA HIS A 324 -19.03 12.75 -4.94
C HIS A 324 -17.85 12.23 -5.76
N VAL A 325 -16.71 11.92 -5.14
CA VAL A 325 -15.56 11.32 -5.83
C VAL A 325 -15.91 9.94 -6.39
N GLU A 326 -16.59 9.09 -5.62
CA GLU A 326 -17.04 7.77 -6.09
C GLU A 326 -18.04 7.89 -7.25
N LYS A 327 -18.96 8.86 -7.17
CA LYS A 327 -19.93 9.12 -8.24
C LYS A 327 -19.26 9.67 -9.50
N PHE A 328 -18.30 10.58 -9.37
CA PHE A 328 -17.51 11.11 -10.47
C PHE A 328 -16.75 9.98 -11.19
N ALA A 329 -16.01 9.17 -10.42
CA ALA A 329 -15.16 8.11 -10.94
C ALA A 329 -15.92 6.96 -11.61
N LYS A 330 -17.18 6.72 -11.23
CA LYS A 330 -17.95 5.57 -11.73
C LYS A 330 -19.09 5.93 -12.69
N ALA A 331 -19.61 7.16 -12.65
CA ALA A 331 -20.82 7.52 -13.41
C ALA A 331 -20.67 8.72 -14.35
N HIS A 332 -19.83 9.71 -14.05
CA HIS A 332 -19.68 10.89 -14.92
C HIS A 332 -18.48 10.81 -15.84
N GLN A 333 -17.28 10.65 -15.30
CA GLN A 333 -16.03 10.67 -16.06
C GLN A 333 -15.23 9.38 -15.87
N TRP A 334 -15.92 8.24 -15.93
CA TRP A 334 -15.29 6.95 -15.65
C TRP A 334 -14.20 6.63 -16.67
N GLN A 335 -14.35 7.02 -17.93
CA GLN A 335 -13.34 6.81 -18.98
C GLN A 335 -12.04 7.55 -18.62
N LEU A 336 -12.15 8.84 -18.27
CA LEU A 336 -10.99 9.66 -17.93
C LEU A 336 -10.28 9.11 -16.68
N VAL A 337 -11.03 8.70 -15.66
CA VAL A 337 -10.46 8.14 -14.44
C VAL A 337 -9.82 6.77 -14.71
N HIS A 338 -10.44 5.93 -15.55
CA HIS A 338 -9.88 4.64 -15.92
C HIS A 338 -8.61 4.78 -16.76
N GLN A 339 -8.57 5.78 -17.66
CA GLN A 339 -7.39 6.10 -18.44
C GLN A 339 -6.24 6.55 -17.54
N TRP A 340 -6.53 7.45 -16.58
CA TRP A 340 -5.54 7.85 -15.60
C TRP A 340 -5.06 6.68 -14.71
N LEU A 341 -5.90 5.69 -14.45
CA LEU A 341 -5.55 4.50 -13.68
C LEU A 341 -4.89 3.37 -14.51
N GLY A 342 -4.69 3.56 -15.82
CA GLY A 342 -4.23 2.50 -16.72
C GLY A 342 -5.16 1.27 -16.72
N ALA A 343 -6.46 1.51 -16.54
CA ALA A 343 -7.51 0.52 -16.40
C ALA A 343 -8.59 0.71 -17.46
N ASP A 344 -8.17 1.07 -18.66
CA ASP A 344 -9.04 1.28 -19.80
C ASP A 344 -9.67 -0.02 -20.29
N LEU A 345 -10.73 0.15 -21.09
CA LEU A 345 -11.40 -0.95 -21.79
C LEU A 345 -10.44 -1.76 -22.69
N GLU A 346 -9.45 -1.08 -23.27
CA GLU A 346 -8.45 -1.69 -24.16
C GLU A 346 -7.49 -2.59 -23.37
N ASP A 347 -7.20 -2.20 -22.12
CA ASP A 347 -6.37 -2.95 -21.16
C ASP A 347 -7.19 -3.88 -20.24
N ASN A 348 -8.32 -4.40 -20.73
CA ASN A 348 -9.18 -5.32 -19.99
C ASN A 348 -9.60 -4.79 -18.61
N LEU A 349 -9.84 -3.48 -18.49
CA LEU A 349 -10.18 -2.78 -17.25
C LEU A 349 -9.10 -2.90 -16.14
N GLY A 350 -7.84 -3.11 -16.55
CA GLY A 350 -6.70 -3.31 -15.65
C GLY A 350 -6.69 -4.69 -14.99
N LEU A 351 -7.42 -5.67 -15.55
CA LEU A 351 -7.41 -7.06 -15.11
C LEU A 351 -6.33 -7.84 -15.88
N ASN A 352 -5.60 -8.72 -15.18
CA ASN A 352 -4.73 -9.67 -15.87
C ASN A 352 -5.55 -10.72 -16.62
N GLU A 353 -4.94 -11.44 -17.56
CA GLU A 353 -5.64 -12.37 -18.45
C GLU A 353 -6.48 -13.44 -17.73
N LYS A 354 -5.98 -13.98 -16.61
CA LYS A 354 -6.73 -14.96 -15.79
C LYS A 354 -7.92 -14.30 -15.09
N GLN A 355 -7.72 -13.11 -14.53
CA GLN A 355 -8.80 -12.35 -13.88
C GLN A 355 -9.84 -11.91 -14.91
N TRP A 356 -9.43 -11.53 -16.11
CA TRP A 356 -10.31 -11.15 -17.21
C TRP A 356 -11.18 -12.31 -17.66
N GLN A 357 -10.61 -13.49 -17.87
CA GLN A 357 -11.37 -14.69 -18.21
C GLN A 357 -12.39 -15.04 -17.11
N ALA A 358 -11.97 -15.03 -15.84
CA ALA A 358 -12.87 -15.30 -14.72
C ALA A 358 -13.98 -14.24 -14.60
N PHE A 359 -13.65 -12.97 -14.83
CA PHE A 359 -14.60 -11.87 -14.87
C PHE A 359 -15.65 -12.07 -15.97
N CYS A 360 -15.22 -12.32 -17.20
CA CYS A 360 -16.12 -12.57 -18.34
C CYS A 360 -17.04 -13.77 -18.11
N GLN A 361 -16.55 -14.82 -17.45
CA GLN A 361 -17.36 -16.00 -17.08
C GLN A 361 -18.45 -15.71 -16.04
N GLN A 362 -18.29 -14.66 -15.22
CA GLN A 362 -19.29 -14.25 -14.24
C GLN A 362 -20.34 -13.28 -14.80
N LEU A 363 -20.12 -12.71 -15.99
CA LEU A 363 -21.05 -11.78 -16.62
C LEU A 363 -22.25 -12.53 -17.21
N GLU A 364 -23.45 -11.97 -16.99
CA GLU A 364 -24.66 -12.43 -17.67
C GLU A 364 -24.56 -12.17 -19.20
N PRO A 365 -25.28 -12.93 -20.04
CA PRO A 365 -25.19 -12.77 -21.50
C PRO A 365 -25.45 -11.33 -21.99
N GLN A 366 -26.41 -10.63 -21.37
CA GLN A 366 -26.71 -9.23 -21.69
C GLN A 366 -25.58 -8.27 -21.25
N GLN A 367 -24.87 -8.59 -20.16
CA GLN A 367 -23.72 -7.81 -19.69
C GLN A 367 -22.49 -8.03 -20.56
N GLN A 368 -22.29 -9.25 -21.09
CA GLN A 368 -21.26 -9.54 -22.08
C GLN A 368 -21.50 -8.75 -23.39
N GLN A 369 -22.76 -8.70 -23.85
CA GLN A 369 -23.12 -7.87 -25.01
C GLN A 369 -22.90 -6.38 -24.75
N LEU A 370 -23.29 -5.87 -23.58
CA LEU A 370 -23.00 -4.49 -23.18
C LEU A 370 -21.49 -4.19 -23.22
N LEU A 371 -20.67 -5.09 -22.67
CA LEU A 371 -19.22 -4.96 -22.67
C LEU A 371 -18.65 -4.89 -24.09
N GLN A 372 -19.11 -5.76 -24.98
CA GLN A 372 -18.67 -5.77 -26.37
C GLN A 372 -19.04 -4.47 -27.09
N LEU A 373 -20.30 -4.02 -26.97
CA LEU A 373 -20.75 -2.78 -27.60
C LEU A 373 -19.98 -1.55 -27.09
N LYS A 374 -19.58 -1.56 -25.81
CA LYS A 374 -18.72 -0.52 -25.22
C LYS A 374 -17.30 -0.56 -25.74
N ARG A 375 -16.72 -1.75 -25.96
CA ARG A 375 -15.41 -1.91 -26.62
C ARG A 375 -15.45 -1.40 -28.06
N ASP A 376 -16.57 -1.60 -28.75
CA ASP A 376 -16.81 -1.11 -30.10
C ASP A 376 -17.12 0.40 -30.15
N ARG A 377 -16.98 1.11 -29.02
CA ARG A 377 -17.16 2.57 -28.86
C ARG A 377 -18.57 3.08 -29.21
N ASN A 378 -19.59 2.24 -29.06
CA ASN A 378 -20.98 2.67 -29.25
C ASN A 378 -21.43 3.63 -28.13
N SER A 379 -22.26 4.62 -28.48
CA SER A 379 -22.84 5.55 -27.53
C SER A 379 -23.94 4.90 -26.68
N ASP A 380 -24.21 5.43 -25.49
CA ASP A 380 -25.26 4.91 -24.60
C ASP A 380 -26.64 4.88 -25.28
N SER A 381 -26.93 5.82 -26.18
CA SER A 381 -28.19 5.86 -26.94
C SER A 381 -28.27 4.75 -27.98
N ALA A 382 -27.17 4.43 -28.67
CA ALA A 382 -27.13 3.33 -29.64
C ALA A 382 -27.23 1.97 -28.93
N ILE A 383 -26.53 1.82 -27.80
CA ILE A 383 -26.61 0.62 -26.95
C ILE A 383 -28.01 0.43 -26.40
N ALA A 384 -28.65 1.51 -25.91
CA ALA A 384 -30.02 1.51 -25.43
C ALA A 384 -31.00 0.99 -26.50
N GLN A 385 -30.86 1.46 -27.75
CA GLN A 385 -31.68 0.98 -28.86
C GLN A 385 -31.43 -0.50 -29.19
N TYR A 386 -30.16 -0.93 -29.23
CA TYR A 386 -29.80 -2.31 -29.56
C TYR A 386 -30.27 -3.32 -28.50
N LEU A 387 -30.06 -3.01 -27.21
CA LEU A 387 -30.43 -3.88 -26.09
C LEU A 387 -31.88 -3.68 -25.61
N GLN A 388 -32.64 -2.80 -26.27
CA GLN A 388 -33.99 -2.40 -25.85
C GLN A 388 -34.05 -1.90 -24.39
N TRP A 389 -33.01 -1.20 -23.97
CA TRP A 389 -32.89 -0.61 -22.63
C TRP A 389 -33.12 0.91 -22.70
N THR A 390 -33.45 1.50 -21.56
CA THR A 390 -33.33 2.95 -21.40
C THR A 390 -31.85 3.34 -21.20
N THR A 391 -31.47 4.55 -21.58
CA THR A 391 -30.11 5.08 -21.34
C THR A 391 -29.70 4.98 -19.87
N LYS A 392 -30.65 5.20 -18.94
CA LYS A 392 -30.41 5.03 -17.49
C LYS A 392 -30.13 3.58 -17.10
N GLN A 393 -30.78 2.60 -17.74
CA GLN A 393 -30.50 1.18 -17.51
C GLN A 393 -29.12 0.79 -18.05
N VAL A 394 -28.73 1.28 -19.22
CA VAL A 394 -27.38 1.08 -19.78
C VAL A 394 -26.32 1.59 -18.80
N GLN A 395 -26.47 2.83 -18.32
CA GLN A 395 -25.55 3.43 -17.35
C GLN A 395 -25.49 2.65 -16.03
N ARG A 396 -26.64 2.21 -15.51
CA ARG A 396 -26.71 1.43 -14.28
C ARG A 396 -26.03 0.06 -14.42
N GLN A 397 -26.27 -0.64 -15.52
CA GLN A 397 -25.64 -1.94 -15.78
C GLN A 397 -24.14 -1.80 -16.02
N TRP A 398 -23.75 -0.74 -16.73
CA TRP A 398 -22.34 -0.41 -16.93
C TRP A 398 -21.61 -0.13 -15.61
N PHE A 399 -22.22 0.63 -14.72
CA PHE A 399 -21.70 0.88 -13.38
C PHE A 399 -21.48 -0.41 -12.59
N GLN A 400 -22.45 -1.34 -12.62
CA GLN A 400 -22.34 -2.63 -11.92
C GLN A 400 -21.19 -3.47 -12.49
N LEU A 401 -20.98 -3.42 -13.80
CA LEU A 401 -19.89 -4.11 -14.48
C LEU A 401 -18.53 -3.55 -14.06
N LEU A 402 -18.36 -2.23 -14.03
CA LEU A 402 -17.13 -1.59 -13.56
C LEU A 402 -16.84 -1.89 -12.08
N GLU A 403 -17.87 -1.91 -11.24
CA GLU A 403 -17.75 -2.29 -9.83
C GLU A 403 -17.31 -3.75 -9.67
N LEU A 404 -17.86 -4.66 -10.47
CA LEU A 404 -17.45 -6.06 -10.49
C LEU A 404 -15.98 -6.19 -10.94
N ALA A 405 -15.59 -5.50 -12.02
CA ALA A 405 -14.19 -5.51 -12.48
C ALA A 405 -13.23 -4.99 -11.40
N TRP A 406 -13.60 -3.91 -10.69
CA TRP A 406 -12.84 -3.39 -9.56
C TRP A 406 -12.69 -4.42 -8.43
N GLN A 407 -13.74 -5.18 -8.10
CA GLN A 407 -13.68 -6.23 -7.09
C GLN A 407 -12.75 -7.39 -7.48
N PHE A 408 -12.74 -7.77 -8.77
CA PHE A 408 -11.82 -8.77 -9.31
C PHE A 408 -10.36 -8.30 -9.24
N ARG A 409 -10.10 -7.04 -9.59
CA ARG A 409 -8.76 -6.43 -9.54
C ARG A 409 -8.20 -6.41 -8.13
N ASN A 410 -9.03 -6.06 -7.15
CA ASN A 410 -8.62 -5.91 -5.75
C ASN A 410 -8.80 -7.17 -4.91
N GLY A 411 -9.24 -8.29 -5.51
CA GLY A 411 -9.42 -9.56 -4.81
C GLY A 411 -10.52 -9.54 -3.74
N THR A 412 -11.46 -8.59 -3.81
CA THR A 412 -12.59 -8.47 -2.86
C THR A 412 -13.85 -9.18 -3.34
N PHE A 413 -13.84 -9.71 -4.57
CA PHE A 413 -14.97 -10.44 -5.14
C PHE A 413 -15.30 -11.68 -4.30
N LYS A 414 -16.56 -11.80 -3.90
CA LYS A 414 -17.12 -13.02 -3.30
C LYS A 414 -18.16 -13.57 -4.26
N PRO A 415 -18.01 -14.79 -4.79
CA PRO A 415 -19.00 -15.37 -5.67
C PRO A 415 -20.35 -15.45 -4.95
N LYS A 416 -21.42 -15.08 -5.65
CA LYS A 416 -22.78 -15.33 -5.15
C LYS A 416 -22.93 -16.84 -5.04
N VAL A 417 -23.01 -17.37 -3.83
CA VAL A 417 -23.43 -18.76 -3.60
C VAL A 417 -24.88 -18.83 -4.07
N SER A 418 -25.11 -19.40 -5.24
CA SER A 418 -26.44 -19.80 -5.66
C SER A 418 -26.94 -20.83 -4.66
N ALA A 419 -27.97 -20.47 -3.89
CA ALA A 419 -28.74 -21.44 -3.13
C ALA A 419 -29.40 -22.38 -4.15
N SER A 420 -28.80 -23.55 -4.35
CA SER A 420 -29.43 -24.67 -5.05
C SER A 420 -30.70 -25.04 -4.29
N SER A 421 -31.84 -24.85 -4.96
CA SER A 421 -33.12 -25.46 -4.59
C SER A 421 -33.16 -26.89 -5.08
#